data_AF-A0A2W7R2Q6-F1
#
_entry.id   AF-A0A2W7R2Q6-F1
#
_cell.length_a   1.000
_cell.length_b   1.000
_cell.length_c   1.000
_cell.angle_alpha   90.00
_cell.angle_beta   90.00
_cell.angle_gamma   90.00
#
_symmetry.space_group_name_H-M   'P 1'
#
loop_
_entity.id
_entity.type
_entity.pdbx_description
1 polymer ?
#
loop_
_entity_poly.entity_id
_entity_poly.type
_entity_poly.pdbx_seq_one_letter_code
_entity_poly.pdbx_strand_id
1 'polypeptide(L)'
;MNQDTFIPFSAVSQKWLEEKFNKLEEKIAKMSSGDSEKSIKNEWLSLQEFMEATGVKSHYSISKMESVSESRGEEFRSMFRGKRRFIHQREVERFYAGEFEN
;
A
#
# COMPACT_ATOMS: atom_id res chain seq x y z
N MET A 1 -10.16 -14.58 -25.77
CA MET A 1 -11.51 -14.24 -26.26
C MET A 1 -12.49 -14.46 -25.12
N ASN A 2 -12.97 -13.40 -24.48
CA ASN A 2 -14.09 -13.51 -23.55
C ASN A 2 -15.35 -13.43 -24.38
N GLN A 3 -16.09 -14.53 -24.49
CA GLN A 3 -17.43 -14.50 -25.05
C GLN A 3 -18.34 -13.90 -23.97
N ASP A 4 -18.67 -12.62 -24.12
CA ASP A 4 -19.71 -12.00 -23.32
C ASP A 4 -21.02 -12.74 -23.60
N THR A 5 -21.40 -13.57 -22.63
CA THR A 5 -22.63 -14.35 -22.71
C THR A 5 -23.79 -13.37 -22.58
N PHE A 6 -24.40 -13.01 -23.71
CA PHE A 6 -25.59 -12.18 -23.75
C PHE A 6 -26.76 -12.97 -23.16
N ILE A 7 -27.30 -12.52 -22.02
CA ILE A 7 -28.44 -13.15 -21.37
C ILE A 7 -29.69 -12.30 -21.67
N PRO A 8 -30.69 -12.83 -22.38
CA PRO A 8 -31.92 -12.10 -22.65
C PRO A 8 -32.68 -11.86 -21.33
N PHE A 9 -33.32 -10.70 -21.19
CA PHE A 9 -34.07 -10.31 -19.98
C PHE A 9 -35.15 -11.32 -19.57
N SER A 10 -35.70 -12.08 -20.53
CA SER A 10 -36.67 -13.15 -20.27
C SER A 10 -36.10 -14.38 -19.56
N ALA A 11 -34.77 -14.55 -19.56
CA ALA A 11 -34.05 -15.62 -18.86
C ALA A 11 -33.55 -15.19 -17.47
N VAL A 12 -33.75 -13.92 -17.09
CA VAL A 12 -33.33 -13.36 -15.81
C VAL A 12 -34.44 -13.60 -14.78
N SER A 13 -34.37 -14.73 -14.08
CA SER A 13 -35.24 -14.98 -12.93
C SER A 13 -34.73 -14.26 -11.67
N GLN A 14 -35.62 -13.93 -10.74
CA GLN A 14 -35.25 -13.36 -9.44
C GLN A 14 -34.20 -14.22 -8.71
N LYS A 15 -34.37 -15.55 -8.76
CA LYS A 15 -33.44 -16.52 -8.19
C LYS A 15 -32.03 -16.43 -8.80
N TRP A 16 -31.95 -16.18 -10.12
CA TRP A 16 -30.67 -16.00 -10.80
C TRP A 16 -29.96 -14.71 -10.36
N LEU A 17 -30.71 -13.62 -10.15
CA LEU A 17 -30.16 -12.36 -9.63
C LEU A 17 -29.64 -12.52 -8.20
N GLU A 18 -30.39 -13.21 -7.33
CA GLU A 18 -29.98 -13.51 -5.96
C GLU A 18 -28.69 -14.34 -5.93
N GLU A 19 -28.55 -15.38 -6.76
CA GLU A 19 -27.32 -16.15 -6.87
C GLU A 19 -26.11 -15.33 -7.35
N LYS A 20 -26.33 -14.38 -8.27
CA LYS A 20 -25.27 -13.48 -8.74
C LYS A 20 -24.87 -12.48 -7.67
N PHE A 21 -25.84 -11.95 -6.93
CA PHE A 21 -25.61 -11.02 -5.83
C PHE A 21 -24.83 -11.70 -4.70
N ASN A 22 -25.24 -12.89 -4.26
CA ASN A 22 -24.53 -13.67 -3.24
C ASN A 22 -23.08 -13.98 -3.64
N LYS A 23 -22.83 -14.32 -4.91
CA LYS A 23 -21.46 -14.53 -5.42
C LYS A 23 -20.63 -13.26 -5.44
N LEU A 24 -21.26 -12.10 -5.60
CA LEU A 24 -20.59 -10.80 -5.58
C LEU A 24 -20.26 -10.41 -4.15
N GLU A 25 -21.19 -10.61 -3.22
CA GLU A 25 -20.96 -10.44 -1.78
C GLU A 25 -19.87 -11.37 -1.26
N GLU A 26 -19.85 -12.64 -1.64
CA GLU A 26 -18.76 -13.56 -1.27
C GLU A 26 -17.40 -13.13 -1.81
N LYS A 27 -17.35 -12.56 -3.02
CA LYS A 27 -16.12 -12.01 -3.59
C LYS A 27 -15.66 -10.76 -2.85
N ILE A 28 -16.59 -9.87 -2.52
CA ILE A 28 -16.29 -8.66 -1.73
C ILE A 28 -15.87 -9.04 -0.31
N ALA A 29 -16.53 -10.02 0.32
CA ALA A 29 -16.18 -10.55 1.62
C ALA A 29 -14.77 -11.16 1.60
N LYS A 30 -14.42 -11.95 0.57
CA LYS A 30 -13.07 -12.50 0.38
C LYS A 30 -12.01 -11.42 0.14
N MET A 31 -12.37 -10.32 -0.52
CA MET A 31 -11.47 -9.16 -0.67
C MET A 31 -11.29 -8.40 0.65
N SER A 32 -12.35 -8.27 1.45
CA SER A 32 -12.33 -7.54 2.74
C SER A 32 -11.83 -8.38 3.92
N SER A 33 -11.75 -9.70 3.78
CA SER A 33 -11.11 -10.61 4.76
C SER A 33 -9.64 -10.93 4.42
N GLY A 34 -9.06 -10.24 3.43
CA GLY A 34 -7.63 -10.30 3.09
C GLY A 34 -6.73 -9.34 3.88
N ASP A 35 -7.30 -8.42 4.68
CA ASP A 35 -6.53 -7.38 5.40
C ASP A 35 -6.15 -7.76 6.85
N SER A 36 -6.25 -9.04 7.23
CA SER A 36 -5.80 -9.53 8.54
C SER A 36 -4.56 -10.44 8.49
N GLU A 37 -3.80 -10.41 7.40
CA GLU A 37 -2.36 -10.67 7.48
C GLU A 37 -1.65 -9.31 7.62
N LYS A 38 -1.47 -8.86 8.87
CA LYS A 38 -0.36 -7.97 9.23
C LYS A 38 0.95 -8.70 8.89
N SER A 39 1.26 -8.72 7.60
CA SER A 39 2.42 -9.39 7.06
C SER A 39 3.62 -8.56 7.45
N ILE A 40 4.44 -9.12 8.32
CA ILE A 40 5.79 -8.67 8.71
C ILE A 40 6.67 -8.39 7.46
N LYS A 41 6.22 -8.72 6.23
CA LYS A 41 6.87 -8.42 4.96
C LYS A 41 6.73 -6.98 4.46
N ASN A 42 5.79 -6.16 4.94
CA ASN A 42 5.55 -4.80 4.42
C ASN A 42 6.16 -3.66 5.26
N GLU A 43 6.99 -3.96 6.25
CA GLU A 43 7.59 -2.91 7.09
C GLU A 43 8.74 -2.16 6.41
N TRP A 44 9.38 -2.74 5.39
CA TRP A 44 10.54 -2.16 4.72
C TRP A 44 10.24 -1.89 3.25
N LEU A 45 10.04 -0.61 2.93
CA LEU A 45 9.82 -0.12 1.57
C LEU A 45 11.16 -0.01 0.84
N SER A 46 11.19 -0.36 -0.45
CA SER A 46 12.27 0.10 -1.32
C SER A 46 12.29 1.63 -1.38
N LEU A 47 13.42 2.19 -1.78
CA LEU A 47 13.54 3.64 -1.95
C LEU A 47 12.48 4.21 -2.90
N GLN A 48 12.15 3.49 -3.97
CA GLN A 48 11.14 3.91 -4.93
C GLN A 48 9.74 3.93 -4.28
N GLU A 49 9.36 2.87 -3.57
CA GLU A 49 8.08 2.80 -2.86
C GLU A 49 7.96 3.91 -1.80
N PHE A 50 9.03 4.21 -1.08
CA PHE A 50 9.05 5.33 -0.13
C PHE A 50 8.83 6.68 -0.82
N MET A 51 9.49 6.91 -1.96
CA MET A 51 9.33 8.14 -2.75
C MET A 51 7.93 8.27 -3.34
N GLU A 52 7.35 7.18 -3.82
CA GLU A 52 5.97 7.13 -4.30
C GLU A 52 4.98 7.40 -3.15
N ALA A 53 5.19 6.81 -1.98
CA ALA A 53 4.33 6.97 -0.81
C ALA A 53 4.37 8.37 -0.19
N THR A 54 5.51 9.08 -0.25
CA THR A 54 5.69 10.42 0.34
C THR A 54 5.60 11.55 -0.68
N GLY A 55 5.65 11.25 -1.99
CA GLY A 55 5.75 12.23 -3.06
C GLY A 55 7.12 12.93 -3.16
N VAL A 56 8.11 12.48 -2.38
CA VAL A 56 9.46 13.06 -2.37
C VAL A 56 10.18 12.74 -3.67
N LYS A 57 10.64 13.78 -4.37
CA LYS A 57 11.23 13.65 -5.71
C LYS A 57 12.74 13.55 -5.75
N SER A 58 13.43 13.76 -4.62
CA SER A 58 14.89 13.86 -4.61
C SER A 58 15.53 13.04 -3.49
N HIS A 59 16.66 12.40 -3.81
CA HIS A 59 17.50 11.75 -2.81
C HIS A 59 18.02 12.73 -1.76
N TYR A 60 18.28 13.98 -2.15
CA TYR A 60 18.71 15.03 -1.23
C TYR A 60 17.71 15.28 -0.10
N SER A 61 16.41 15.30 -0.42
CA SER A 61 15.35 15.44 0.58
C SER A 61 15.38 14.31 1.61
N ILE A 62 15.69 13.09 1.18
CA ILE A 62 15.78 11.91 2.07
C ILE A 62 17.02 12.04 2.97
N SER A 63 18.16 12.47 2.43
CA SER A 63 19.35 12.76 3.24
C SER A 63 19.12 13.91 4.23
N LYS A 64 18.27 14.88 3.90
CA LYS A 64 17.83 15.92 4.84
C LYS A 64 17.01 15.32 5.98
N MET A 65 16.09 14.40 5.71
CA MET A 65 15.30 13.71 6.75
C MET A 65 16.19 12.90 7.71
N GLU A 66 17.23 12.26 7.18
CA GLU A 66 18.27 11.59 8.00
C GLU A 66 18.95 12.59 8.93
N SER A 67 19.42 13.70 8.36
CA SER A 67 20.13 14.75 9.11
C SER A 67 19.25 15.37 10.19
N VAL A 68 17.96 15.60 9.90
CA VAL A 68 16.99 16.12 10.88
C VAL A 68 16.78 15.11 12.01
N SER A 69 16.61 13.81 11.69
CA SER A 69 16.49 12.77 12.74
C SER A 69 17.72 12.74 13.63
N GLU A 70 18.92 12.73 13.05
CA GLU A 70 20.18 12.73 13.78
C GLU A 70 20.32 13.95 14.69
N SER A 71 19.94 15.13 14.21
CA SER A 71 19.98 16.38 15.01
C SER A 71 19.04 16.35 16.21
N ARG A 72 17.95 15.56 16.15
CA ARG A 72 16.99 15.36 17.23
C ARG A 72 17.35 14.18 18.15
N GLY A 73 18.46 13.48 17.87
CA GLY A 73 18.87 12.29 18.59
C GLY A 73 18.02 11.06 18.25
N GLU A 74 17.31 11.08 17.14
CA GLU A 74 16.46 10.00 16.66
C GLU A 74 17.13 9.26 15.50
N GLU A 75 16.89 7.95 15.39
CA GLU A 75 17.39 7.15 14.27
C GLU A 75 16.41 7.19 13.10
N PHE A 76 16.90 7.58 11.91
CA PHE A 76 16.16 7.38 10.66
C PHE A 76 16.27 5.92 10.23
N ARG A 77 15.17 5.17 10.31
CA ARG A 77 15.20 3.71 10.06
C ARG A 77 15.34 3.40 8.59
N SER A 78 16.58 3.23 8.14
CA SER A 78 16.90 2.76 6.80
C SER A 78 18.01 1.72 6.81
N MET A 79 18.01 0.84 5.80
CA MET A 79 18.99 -0.23 5.68
C MET A 79 19.37 -0.47 4.22
N PHE A 80 20.56 -1.01 4.00
CA PHE A 80 21.04 -1.41 2.68
C PHE A 80 21.05 -2.94 2.55
N ARG A 81 20.52 -3.44 1.43
CA ARG A 81 20.73 -4.84 0.99
C ARG A 81 21.43 -4.83 -0.37
N GLY A 82 22.73 -5.09 -0.35
CA GLY A 82 23.59 -4.93 -1.52
C GLY A 82 23.65 -3.45 -1.94
N LYS A 83 23.24 -3.15 -3.17
CA LYS A 83 23.18 -1.77 -3.70
C LYS A 83 21.83 -1.09 -3.50
N ARG A 84 20.82 -1.80 -2.97
CA ARG A 84 19.46 -1.28 -2.81
C ARG A 84 19.24 -0.76 -1.40
N ARG A 85 18.65 0.42 -1.32
CA ARG A 85 18.25 1.07 -0.07
C ARG A 85 16.79 0.76 0.23
N PHE A 86 16.51 0.45 1.49
CA PHE A 86 15.18 0.23 2.03
C PHE A 86 14.95 1.17 3.21
N ILE A 87 13.72 1.66 3.35
CA ILE A 87 13.29 2.61 4.38
C ILE A 87 12.08 2.01 5.08
N HIS A 88 12.08 2.09 6.41
CA HIS A 88 11.00 1.53 7.20
C HIS A 88 9.70 2.34 6.99
N GLN A 89 8.55 1.67 6.93
CA GLN A 89 7.21 2.27 6.74
C GLN A 89 6.93 3.39 7.76
N ARG A 90 7.38 3.21 9.01
CA ARG A 90 7.32 4.24 10.06
C ARG A 90 7.88 5.61 9.62
N GLU A 91 8.91 5.64 8.78
CA GLU A 91 9.46 6.92 8.30
C GLU A 91 8.49 7.67 7.38
N VAL A 92 7.57 6.96 6.71
CA VAL A 92 6.45 7.56 5.97
C VAL A 92 5.48 8.24 6.93
N GLU A 93 5.18 7.58 8.05
CA GLU A 93 4.30 8.15 9.09
C GLU A 93 4.93 9.41 9.71
N ARG A 94 6.23 9.36 10.04
CA ARG A 94 6.99 10.52 10.54
C ARG A 94 7.02 11.66 9.53
N PHE A 95 7.13 11.35 8.23
CA PHE A 95 7.06 12.34 7.17
C PHE A 95 5.72 13.07 7.16
N TYR A 96 4.61 12.34 7.17
CA TYR A 96 3.27 12.93 7.20
C TYR A 96 2.93 13.64 8.52
N ALA A 97 3.58 13.25 9.62
CA ALA A 97 3.51 13.96 10.90
C ALA A 97 4.29 15.28 10.91
N GLY A 98 5.01 15.63 9.84
CA GLY A 98 5.80 16.86 9.75
C GLY A 98 7.09 16.82 10.57
N GLU A 99 7.55 15.64 11.00
CA GLU A 99 8.73 15.52 11.87
C GLU A 99 10.04 15.92 11.18
N PHE A 100 10.06 16.05 9.85
CA PHE A 100 11.24 16.44 9.07
C PHE A 100 11.23 17.89 8.60
N GLU A 101 10.21 18.67 8.99
CA GLU A 101 10.18 20.11 8.78
C GLU A 101 10.99 20.80 9.90
N ASN A 102 11.76 21.82 9.51
CA ASN A 102 12.57 22.65 10.39
C ASN A 102 11.91 24.01 10.56
#